data_AF-A0A7W8AHT4-F1
#
_entry.id   AF-A0A7W8AHT4-F1
#
_cell.length_a   1.000
_cell.length_b   1.000
_cell.length_c   1.000
_cell.angle_alpha   90.00
_cell.angle_beta   90.00
_cell.angle_gamma   90.00
#
_symmetry.space_group_name_H-M   'P 1'
#
loop_
_entity.id
_entity.type
_entity.pdbx_description
1 polymer ?
#
loop_
_entity_poly.entity_id
_entity_poly.type
_entity_poly.pdbx_seq_one_letter_code
_entity_poly.pdbx_strand_id
1 'polypeptide(L)'
;MSGYQEWAHQLWEAWDRHPWLPGATIGERIMGPKEIGWTEVAVAALAETGLNGSEQMDAVLLLSGHVPNTRSVTSAGTQPWTRQRQLSPALSVMLDQAGDRFPALSAAIASAGPSTPCGSCEFGLQRRLDGLEVLITQRTR
;
A
#
# COMPACT_ATOMS: atom_id res chain seq x y z
N MET A 1 -3.14 -11.46 -15.05
CA MET A 1 -3.23 -11.00 -13.65
C MET A 1 -2.28 -11.70 -12.68
N SER A 2 -2.11 -13.02 -12.72
CA SER A 2 -1.18 -13.75 -11.82
C SER A 2 0.24 -13.17 -11.80
N GLY A 3 0.82 -12.85 -12.97
CA GLY A 3 2.16 -12.26 -13.07
C GLY A 3 2.28 -10.88 -12.40
N TYR A 4 1.20 -10.09 -12.39
CA TYR A 4 1.18 -8.77 -11.76
C TYR A 4 1.04 -8.86 -10.24
N GLN A 5 0.26 -9.84 -9.75
CA GLN A 5 0.18 -10.15 -8.31
C GLN A 5 1.54 -10.63 -7.78
N GLU A 6 2.19 -11.52 -8.52
CA GLU A 6 3.52 -12.03 -8.19
C GLU A 6 4.56 -10.90 -8.15
N TRP A 7 4.56 -10.02 -9.16
CA TRP A 7 5.39 -8.82 -9.16
C TRP A 7 5.17 -7.96 -7.91
N ALA A 8 3.92 -7.75 -7.50
CA ALA A 8 3.60 -6.93 -6.33
C ALA A 8 4.11 -7.57 -5.02
N HIS A 9 4.00 -8.89 -4.89
CA HIS A 9 4.56 -9.63 -3.76
C HIS A 9 6.09 -9.55 -3.71
N GLN A 10 6.78 -9.78 -4.84
CA GLN A 10 8.23 -9.68 -4.90
C GLN A 10 8.75 -8.26 -4.62
N LEU A 11 8.05 -7.24 -5.11
CA LEU A 11 8.36 -5.85 -4.79
C LEU A 11 8.34 -5.66 -3.28
N TRP A 12 7.30 -6.14 -2.62
CA TRP A 12 7.19 -6.04 -1.18
C TRP A 12 8.27 -6.77 -0.39
N GLU A 13 8.56 -8.01 -0.73
CA GLU A 13 9.63 -8.78 -0.11
C GLU A 13 11.00 -8.11 -0.27
N ALA A 14 11.24 -7.45 -1.42
CA ALA A 14 12.45 -6.68 -1.64
C ALA A 14 12.56 -5.49 -0.67
N TRP A 15 11.45 -4.78 -0.44
CA TRP A 15 11.42 -3.67 0.52
C TRP A 15 11.56 -4.15 1.96
N ASP A 16 11.06 -5.34 2.32
CA ASP A 16 11.22 -5.91 3.67
C ASP A 16 12.67 -6.28 3.96
N ARG A 17 13.36 -6.84 2.96
CA ARG A 17 14.79 -7.16 3.08
C ARG A 17 15.68 -5.93 3.12
N HIS A 18 15.20 -4.77 2.66
CA HIS A 18 16.00 -3.56 2.49
C HIS A 18 15.31 -2.32 3.09
N PRO A 19 15.23 -2.22 4.44
CA PRO A 19 14.52 -1.14 5.13
C PRO A 19 15.12 0.26 4.92
N TRP A 20 16.30 0.36 4.29
CA TRP A 20 16.93 1.62 3.90
C TRP A 20 16.42 2.18 2.56
N LEU A 21 15.72 1.39 1.75
CA LEU A 21 15.20 1.80 0.44
C LEU A 21 14.29 3.04 0.49
N PRO A 22 13.37 3.21 1.45
CA PRO A 22 12.53 4.40 1.50
C PRO A 22 13.35 5.69 1.54
N GLY A 23 14.48 5.73 2.24
CA GLY A 23 15.36 6.90 2.30
C GLY A 23 16.21 7.08 1.04
N ALA A 24 16.65 5.99 0.42
CA ALA A 24 17.47 6.01 -0.80
C ALA A 24 16.67 6.34 -2.07
N THR A 25 15.35 6.23 -2.03
CA THR A 25 14.48 6.33 -3.22
C THR A 25 13.62 7.59 -3.27
N ILE A 26 13.85 8.56 -2.38
CA ILE A 26 13.09 9.82 -2.28
C ILE A 26 13.49 10.80 -3.39
N GLY A 27 12.49 11.45 -3.98
CA GLY A 27 12.68 12.62 -4.87
C GLY A 27 12.85 12.27 -6.34
N GLU A 28 13.00 13.30 -7.16
CA GLU A 28 13.29 13.17 -8.59
C GLU A 28 14.74 12.70 -8.77
N ARG A 29 14.92 11.45 -9.17
CA ARG A 29 16.23 10.82 -9.37
C ARG A 29 16.26 9.99 -10.64
N ILE A 30 17.47 9.80 -11.16
CA ILE A 30 17.69 8.90 -12.28
C ILE A 30 17.54 7.46 -11.78
N MET A 31 16.61 6.72 -12.37
CA MET A 31 16.40 5.31 -12.07
C MET A 31 17.45 4.45 -12.80
N GLY A 32 18.07 3.52 -12.07
CA GLY A 32 19.00 2.57 -12.67
C GLY A 32 18.31 1.50 -13.53
N PRO A 33 19.05 0.75 -14.39
CA PRO A 33 18.47 -0.27 -15.26
C PRO A 33 17.65 -1.35 -14.52
N LYS A 34 18.06 -1.72 -13.30
CA LYS A 34 17.31 -2.68 -12.48
C LYS A 34 15.95 -2.13 -12.05
N GLU A 35 15.87 -0.83 -11.78
CA GLU A 35 14.63 -0.18 -11.34
C GLU A 35 13.65 -0.03 -12.50
N ILE A 36 14.16 0.34 -13.68
CA ILE A 36 13.36 0.35 -14.91
C ILE A 36 12.84 -1.06 -15.21
N GLY A 37 13.66 -2.09 -14.99
CA GLY A 37 13.27 -3.49 -15.15
C GLY A 37 12.08 -3.91 -14.28
N TRP A 38 11.94 -3.35 -13.06
CA TRP A 38 10.75 -3.62 -12.23
C TRP A 38 9.47 -3.09 -12.88
N THR A 39 9.52 -1.90 -13.47
CA THR A 39 8.38 -1.32 -14.18
C THR A 39 8.06 -2.10 -15.45
N GLU A 40 9.07 -2.48 -16.23
CA GLU A 40 8.92 -3.28 -17.46
C GLU A 40 8.19 -4.60 -17.18
N VAL A 41 8.62 -5.36 -16.16
CA VAL A 41 7.99 -6.63 -15.77
C VAL A 41 6.51 -6.42 -15.40
N ALA A 42 6.21 -5.34 -14.69
CA ALA A 42 4.85 -5.02 -14.27
C ALA A 42 3.94 -4.68 -15.46
N VAL A 43 4.42 -3.84 -16.36
CA VAL A 43 3.72 -3.45 -17.60
C VAL A 43 3.50 -4.67 -18.49
N ALA A 44 4.53 -5.49 -18.68
CA ALA A 44 4.43 -6.74 -19.45
C ALA A 44 3.37 -7.68 -18.87
N ALA A 45 3.27 -7.79 -17.54
CA ALA A 45 2.25 -8.61 -16.87
C ALA A 45 0.81 -8.08 -17.05
N LEU A 46 0.65 -6.81 -17.45
CA LEU A 46 -0.63 -6.16 -17.72
C LEU A 46 -0.96 -6.08 -19.22
N ALA A 47 -0.04 -6.43 -20.12
CA ALA A 47 -0.18 -6.20 -21.57
C ALA A 47 -1.45 -6.83 -22.17
N GLU A 48 -1.87 -7.99 -21.68
CA GLU A 48 -3.03 -8.74 -22.20
C GLU A 48 -4.33 -8.50 -21.40
N THR A 49 -4.36 -7.47 -20.55
CA THR A 49 -5.51 -7.20 -19.66
C THR A 49 -6.57 -6.27 -20.26
N GLY A 50 -6.36 -5.75 -21.47
CA GLY A 50 -7.23 -4.76 -22.10
C GLY A 50 -7.12 -3.34 -21.51
N LEU A 51 -6.21 -3.13 -20.56
CA LEU A 51 -5.81 -1.81 -20.08
C LEU A 51 -4.95 -1.11 -21.13
N ASN A 52 -5.20 0.19 -21.33
CA ASN A 52 -4.34 1.01 -22.17
C ASN A 52 -3.02 1.37 -21.45
N GLY A 53 -2.04 1.91 -22.17
CA GLY A 53 -0.72 2.20 -21.59
C GLY A 53 -0.74 3.14 -20.39
N SER A 54 -1.65 4.14 -20.35
CA SER A 54 -1.79 5.02 -19.18
C SER A 54 -2.29 4.24 -17.98
N GLU A 55 -3.32 3.41 -18.17
CA GLU A 55 -3.89 2.58 -17.10
C GLU A 55 -2.90 1.55 -16.56
N GLN A 56 -2.06 0.99 -17.44
CA GLN A 56 -0.98 0.09 -17.03
C GLN A 56 0.02 0.82 -16.14
N MET A 57 0.47 2.02 -16.54
CA MET A 57 1.39 2.83 -15.74
C MET A 57 0.76 3.30 -14.42
N ASP A 58 -0.50 3.72 -14.45
CA ASP A 58 -1.25 4.12 -13.25
C ASP A 58 -1.40 2.95 -12.27
N ALA A 59 -1.63 1.73 -12.77
CA ALA A 59 -1.65 0.52 -11.94
C ALA A 59 -0.28 0.29 -11.28
N VAL A 60 0.81 0.34 -12.06
CA VAL A 60 2.18 0.19 -11.51
C VAL A 60 2.45 1.25 -10.42
N LEU A 61 2.11 2.51 -10.66
CA LEU A 61 2.27 3.59 -9.69
C LEU A 61 1.42 3.35 -8.44
N LEU A 62 0.18 2.91 -8.60
CA LEU A 62 -0.76 2.63 -7.53
C LEU A 62 -0.24 1.57 -6.56
N LEU A 63 0.34 0.47 -7.07
CA LEU A 63 0.91 -0.58 -6.22
C LEU A 63 2.28 -0.23 -5.67
N SER A 64 3.17 0.33 -6.49
CA SER A 64 4.52 0.70 -6.04
C SER A 64 4.50 1.83 -5.02
N GLY A 65 3.59 2.81 -5.13
CA GLY A 65 3.43 3.90 -4.17
C GLY A 65 2.90 3.48 -2.80
N HIS A 66 2.25 2.32 -2.69
CA HIS A 66 1.80 1.79 -1.40
C HIS A 66 2.94 1.31 -0.51
N VAL A 67 3.98 0.74 -1.10
CA VAL A 67 5.06 0.09 -0.36
C VAL A 67 5.78 1.10 0.54
N PRO A 68 6.22 2.28 0.04
CA PRO A 68 6.76 3.32 0.91
C PRO A 68 5.73 3.86 1.90
N ASN A 69 4.46 4.03 1.52
CA ASN A 69 3.45 4.61 2.40
C ASN A 69 3.19 3.77 3.66
N THR A 70 3.27 2.44 3.54
CA THR A 70 3.13 1.52 4.69
C THR A 70 4.35 1.48 5.61
N ARG A 71 5.50 1.96 5.13
CA ARG A 71 6.81 1.86 5.81
C ARG A 71 7.36 3.21 6.25
N SER A 72 6.83 4.31 5.69
CA SER A 72 7.39 5.63 5.91
C SER A 72 7.05 6.14 7.31
N VAL A 73 8.10 6.41 8.09
CA VAL A 73 8.03 7.03 9.42
C VAL A 73 7.42 8.43 9.36
N THR A 74 7.52 9.13 8.22
CA THR A 74 6.92 10.47 8.04
C THR A 74 5.40 10.46 7.97
N SER A 75 4.77 9.34 7.59
CA SER A 75 3.31 9.20 7.57
C SER A 75 2.68 9.06 8.96
N ALA A 76 3.46 8.63 9.96
CA ALA A 76 2.98 8.44 11.33
C ALA A 76 2.59 9.76 12.02
N GLY A 77 3.07 10.92 11.54
CA GLY A 77 2.70 12.23 12.07
C GLY A 77 1.38 12.79 11.55
N THR A 78 0.87 12.29 10.43
CA THR A 78 -0.40 12.74 9.83
C THR A 78 -1.56 11.79 10.11
N GLN A 79 -1.29 10.65 10.75
CA GLN A 79 -2.26 9.61 11.04
C GLN A 79 -2.36 9.35 12.54
N PRO A 80 -3.55 8.94 13.04
CA PRO A 80 -3.77 8.72 14.47
C PRO A 80 -3.05 7.48 15.06
N TRP A 81 -2.33 6.73 14.22
CA TRP A 81 -1.84 5.39 14.51
C TRP A 81 -0.32 5.33 14.68
N THR A 82 0.16 4.44 15.55
CA THR A 82 1.57 4.03 15.62
C THR A 82 1.96 3.22 14.39
N ARG A 83 3.26 2.94 14.22
CA ARG A 83 3.75 2.06 13.14
C ARG A 83 3.11 0.66 13.17
N GLN A 84 2.76 0.18 14.37
CA GLN A 84 2.08 -1.09 14.61
C GLN A 84 0.55 -0.98 14.49
N ARG A 85 0.03 0.17 14.06
CA ARG A 85 -1.41 0.47 13.94
C ARG A 85 -2.19 0.34 15.24
N GLN A 86 -1.52 0.62 16.33
CA GLN A 86 -2.19 0.90 17.59
C GLN A 86 -2.51 2.39 17.60
N LEU A 87 -3.52 2.81 18.35
CA LEU A 87 -3.70 4.24 18.60
C LEU A 87 -2.41 4.76 19.24
N SER A 88 -1.99 5.96 18.84
CA SER A 88 -0.95 6.63 19.61
C SER A 88 -1.42 6.76 21.08
N PRO A 89 -0.53 6.59 22.07
CA PRO A 89 -0.92 6.70 23.48
C PRO A 89 -1.66 8.00 23.79
N ALA A 90 -1.24 9.11 23.16
CA ALA A 90 -1.89 10.41 23.29
C ALA A 90 -3.35 10.38 22.79
N LEU A 91 -3.60 9.76 21.63
CA LEU A 91 -4.95 9.65 21.10
C LEU A 91 -5.82 8.66 21.89
N SER A 92 -5.25 7.59 22.42
CA SER A 92 -5.96 6.66 23.30
C SER A 92 -6.54 7.42 24.51
N VAL A 93 -5.71 8.23 25.17
CA VAL A 93 -6.14 9.07 26.31
C VAL A 93 -7.21 10.08 25.90
N MET A 94 -7.10 10.69 24.71
CA MET A 94 -8.11 11.63 24.21
C MET A 94 -9.46 10.93 23.93
N LEU A 95 -9.44 9.72 23.41
CA LEU A 95 -10.65 8.94 23.15
C LEU A 95 -11.30 8.42 24.45
N ASP A 96 -10.52 8.12 25.48
CA ASP A 96 -11.06 7.78 26.80
C ASP A 96 -11.78 8.97 27.45
N GLN A 97 -11.28 10.20 27.23
CA GLN A 97 -11.85 11.42 27.81
C GLN A 97 -12.97 12.05 26.98
N ALA A 98 -12.96 11.85 25.65
CA ALA A 98 -13.88 12.51 24.71
C ALA A 98 -14.48 11.54 23.68
N GLY A 99 -14.59 10.26 24.02
CA GLY A 99 -15.06 9.20 23.12
C GLY A 99 -16.45 9.43 22.53
N ASP A 100 -17.34 10.08 23.29
CA ASP A 100 -18.69 10.48 22.86
C ASP A 100 -18.67 11.45 21.68
N ARG A 101 -17.56 12.16 21.47
CA ARG A 101 -17.36 13.08 20.34
C ARG A 101 -16.93 12.36 19.06
N PHE A 102 -16.41 11.13 19.17
CA PHE A 102 -15.90 10.33 18.06
C PHE A 102 -16.47 8.90 18.04
N PRO A 103 -17.82 8.74 18.07
CA PRO A 103 -18.45 7.44 18.30
C PRO A 103 -18.11 6.40 17.22
N ALA A 104 -17.96 6.80 15.96
CA ALA A 104 -17.60 5.90 14.87
C ALA A 104 -16.16 5.36 15.02
N LEU A 105 -15.23 6.20 15.48
CA LEU A 105 -13.85 5.79 15.72
C LEU A 105 -13.77 4.86 16.92
N SER A 106 -14.44 5.21 18.02
CA SER A 106 -14.53 4.38 19.22
C SER A 106 -15.11 2.99 18.92
N ALA A 107 -16.18 2.93 18.11
CA ALA A 107 -16.77 1.67 17.68
C ALA A 107 -15.82 0.83 16.82
N ALA A 108 -15.13 1.45 15.87
CA ALA A 108 -14.15 0.76 15.03
C ALA A 108 -13.01 0.15 15.85
N ILE A 109 -12.46 0.91 16.81
CA ILE A 109 -11.40 0.44 17.72
C ILE A 109 -11.91 -0.71 18.60
N ALA A 110 -13.09 -0.57 19.20
CA ALA A 110 -13.67 -1.61 20.05
C ALA A 110 -13.92 -2.93 19.30
N SER A 111 -14.19 -2.85 18.00
CA SER A 111 -14.39 -4.02 17.12
C SER A 111 -13.10 -4.56 16.50
N ALA A 112 -11.96 -3.87 16.67
CA ALA A 112 -10.72 -4.23 16.00
C ALA A 112 -10.14 -5.52 16.57
N GLY A 113 -9.73 -6.42 15.69
CA GLY A 113 -8.97 -7.62 16.04
C GLY A 113 -7.49 -7.32 16.35
N PRO A 114 -6.70 -8.34 16.72
CA PRO A 114 -5.28 -8.17 17.00
C PRO A 114 -4.53 -7.59 15.79
N SER A 115 -3.64 -6.63 16.05
CA SER A 115 -2.79 -6.02 15.01
C SER A 115 -1.73 -7.01 14.53
N THR A 116 -1.60 -7.19 13.22
CA THR A 116 -0.47 -7.91 12.60
C THR A 116 0.59 -6.91 12.09
N PRO A 117 1.89 -7.28 12.14
CA PRO A 117 2.98 -6.41 11.67
C PRO A 117 2.80 -5.88 10.24
N CYS A 118 2.13 -6.65 9.37
CA CYS A 118 1.83 -6.25 7.99
C CYS A 118 0.35 -6.47 7.60
N GLY A 119 -0.59 -6.16 8.47
CA GLY A 119 -2.02 -6.22 8.07
C GLY A 119 -2.51 -5.08 7.15
N SER A 120 -1.91 -3.87 7.18
CA SER A 120 -2.42 -2.69 6.42
C SER A 120 -1.83 -2.67 5.05
N CYS A 121 -0.56 -3.06 5.01
CA CYS A 121 0.12 -3.34 3.79
C CYS A 121 -0.71 -4.43 3.05
N GLU A 122 -1.02 -5.58 3.68
CA GLU A 122 -1.66 -6.73 3.01
C GLU A 122 -3.09 -6.39 2.62
N PHE A 123 -3.84 -5.80 3.55
CA PHE A 123 -5.18 -5.27 3.26
C PHE A 123 -5.16 -4.30 2.08
N GLY A 124 -4.26 -3.32 2.08
CA GLY A 124 -4.16 -2.33 1.00
C GLY A 124 -3.75 -2.94 -0.34
N LEU A 125 -2.82 -3.90 -0.33
CA LEU A 125 -2.41 -4.62 -1.55
C LEU A 125 -3.59 -5.41 -2.12
N GLN A 126 -4.24 -6.23 -1.29
CA GLN A 126 -5.37 -7.05 -1.71
C GLN A 126 -6.51 -6.18 -2.26
N ARG A 127 -6.90 -5.12 -1.54
CA ARG A 127 -7.99 -4.22 -1.98
C ARG A 127 -7.69 -3.52 -3.30
N ARG A 128 -6.42 -3.21 -3.60
CA ARG A 128 -6.05 -2.64 -4.90
C ARG A 128 -6.04 -3.66 -6.02
N LEU A 129 -5.54 -4.87 -5.74
CA LEU A 129 -5.60 -5.98 -6.69
C LEU A 129 -7.05 -6.33 -7.03
N ASP A 130 -7.93 -6.43 -6.03
CA ASP A 130 -9.36 -6.67 -6.22
C ASP A 130 -9.99 -5.57 -7.09
N GLY A 131 -9.67 -4.30 -6.84
CA GLY A 131 -10.16 -3.18 -7.63
C GLY A 131 -9.69 -3.19 -9.09
N LEU A 132 -8.42 -3.53 -9.33
CA LEU A 132 -7.87 -3.69 -10.68
C LEU A 132 -8.50 -4.87 -11.41
N GLU A 133 -8.74 -5.98 -10.72
CA GLU A 133 -9.40 -7.15 -11.30
C GLU A 133 -10.83 -6.83 -11.76
N VAL A 134 -11.58 -6.04 -10.98
CA VAL A 134 -12.90 -5.54 -11.39
C VAL A 134 -12.81 -4.70 -12.67
N LEU A 135 -11.87 -3.75 -12.74
CA LEU A 135 -11.66 -2.91 -13.92
C LEU A 135 -11.31 -3.73 -15.16
N ILE A 136 -10.39 -4.69 -15.02
CA ILE A 136 -9.95 -5.58 -16.11
C ILE A 136 -11.11 -6.47 -16.58
N THR A 137 -11.90 -6.99 -15.65
CA THR A 137 -13.09 -7.79 -15.98
C THR A 137 -14.12 -6.99 -16.77
N GLN A 138 -14.26 -5.69 -16.49
CA GLN A 138 -15.15 -4.81 -17.25
C GLN A 138 -14.65 -4.52 -18.68
N ARG A 139 -13.34 -4.65 -18.95
CA ARG A 139 -12.73 -4.42 -20.27
C ARG A 139 -12.66 -5.65 -21.15
N THR A 140 -12.71 -6.83 -20.55
CA THR A 140 -12.64 -8.12 -21.24
C THR A 140 -14.00 -8.74 -21.53
N ARG A 141 -15.09 -8.10 -21.07
CA ARG A 141 -16.49 -8.38 -21.47
C ARG A 141 -16.86 -7.60 -22.72
#